data_AF-A0A6J7PQK6-F1
#
_entry.id   AF-A0A6J7PQK6-F1
#
_cell.length_a   1.000
_cell.length_b   1.000
_cell.length_c   1.000
_cell.angle_alpha   90.00
_cell.angle_beta   90.00
_cell.angle_gamma   90.00
#
_symmetry.space_group_name_H-M   'P 1'
#
loop_
_entity.id
_entity.type
_entity.pdbx_description
1 polymer ?
#
loop_
_entity_poly.entity_id
_entity_poly.type
_entity_poly.pdbx_seq_one_letter_code
_entity_poly.pdbx_strand_id
1 'polypeptide(L)' 'MTKDLALLISADAPWQTTQEFLASIDENLKKAMA' A
#
# COMPACT_ATOMS: atom_id res chain seq x y z
N MET A 1 -1.97 0.85 -0.22
CA MET A 1 -2.57 0.38 1.06
C MET A 1 -3.51 -0.78 0.76
N THR A 2 -3.80 -1.63 1.74
CA THR A 2 -4.71 -2.77 1.60
C THR A 2 -6.18 -2.37 1.75
N LYS A 3 -7.08 -3.26 1.32
CA LYS A 3 -8.54 -3.02 1.23
C LYS A 3 -9.19 -2.67 2.56
N ASP A 4 -8.74 -3.30 3.64
CA ASP A 4 -9.18 -3.03 5.01
C ASP A 4 -8.97 -1.57 5.41
N LEU A 5 -7.80 -1.01 5.11
CA LEU A 5 -7.49 0.39 5.40
C LEU A 5 -8.23 1.36 4.46
N ALA A 6 -8.36 1.00 3.18
CA ALA A 6 -9.06 1.84 2.20
C ALA A 6 -10.54 2.06 2.56
N LEU A 7 -11.22 1.01 3.07
CA LEU A 7 -12.61 1.09 3.50
C LEU A 7 -12.85 2.02 4.69
N LEU A 8 -11.83 2.30 5.51
CA LEU A 8 -11.91 3.28 6.60
C LEU A 8 -11.89 4.72 6.08
N ILE A 9 -11.38 4.96 4.86
CA ILE A 9 -11.31 6.27 4.22
C ILE A 9 -12.60 6.55 3.45
N SER A 10 -12.98 5.65 2.54
CA SER A 10 -14.19 5.75 1.71
C SER A 10 -14.48 4.41 1.01
N ALA A 11 -15.66 4.27 0.42
CA ALA A 11 -16.05 3.05 -0.29
C ALA A 11 -15.35 2.88 -1.65
N ASP A 12 -14.87 3.98 -2.24
CA ASP A 12 -14.26 4.08 -3.56
C ASP A 12 -12.74 4.28 -3.53
N ALA A 13 -12.13 4.37 -2.35
CA ALA A 13 -10.69 4.48 -2.20
C ALA A 13 -9.94 3.33 -2.90
N PRO A 14 -8.92 3.63 -3.72
CA PRO A 14 -8.11 2.61 -4.37
C PRO A 14 -7.29 1.83 -3.34
N TRP A 15 -7.14 0.54 -3.59
CA TRP A 15 -6.37 -0.37 -2.74
C TRP A 15 -5.53 -1.32 -3.59
N GLN A 16 -4.53 -1.92 -2.95
CA GLN A 16 -3.58 -2.87 -3.54
C GLN A 16 -3.81 -4.27 -2.97
N THR A 17 -3.52 -5.29 -3.76
CA THR A 17 -3.35 -6.65 -3.25
C THR A 17 -2.16 -6.72 -2.29
N THR A 18 -2.09 -7.79 -1.49
CA THR A 18 -1.01 -7.99 -0.52
C THR A 18 0.38 -7.90 -1.16
N GLN A 19 0.58 -8.53 -2.32
CA GLN A 19 1.89 -8.55 -2.97
C GLN A 19 2.29 -7.18 -3.54
N GLU A 20 1.33 -6.44 -4.10
CA GLU A 20 1.58 -5.07 -4.60
C GLU A 20 1.89 -4.09 -3.47
N PHE A 21 1.20 -4.24 -2.33
CA PHE A 21 1.46 -3.42 -1.15
C PHE A 21 2.85 -3.71 -0.57
N LEU A 22 3.23 -4.99 -0.43
CA LEU A 22 4.56 -5.39 0.02
C LEU A 22 5.66 -4.88 -0.92
N ALA A 23 5.45 -4.95 -2.25
CA ALA A 23 6.37 -4.39 -3.23
C ALA A 23 6.53 -2.86 -3.08
N SER A 24 5.42 -2.14 -2.86
CA SER A 24 5.45 -0.69 -2.63
C SER A 24 6.23 -0.32 -1.37
N ILE A 25 6.12 -1.12 -0.30
CA ILE A 25 6.89 -0.94 0.95
C ILE A 25 8.38 -1.18 0.68
N ASP A 26 8.72 -2.27 -0.01
CA ASP A 26 10.11 -2.61 -0.36
C ASP A 26 10.79 -1.50 -1.17
N GLU A 27 10.10 -0.96 -2.18
CA GLU A 27 10.61 0.18 -2.97
C GLU A 27 10.86 1.42 -2.13
N ASN A 28 9.94 1.75 -1.20
CA ASN A 28 10.09 2.91 -0.34
C ASN A 28 11.20 2.72 0.69
N LEU A 29 11.38 1.51 1.22
CA LEU A 29 12.49 1.18 2.11
C LEU A 29 13.83 1.36 1.39
N LYS A 30 13.97 0.84 0.16
CA LYS A 30 15.20 1.00 -0.65
C LYS A 30 15.55 2.47 -0.88
N LYS A 31 14.56 3.32 -1.17
CA LYS A 31 14.76 4.77 -1.34
C LYS A 31 15.22 5.45 -0.05
N ALA A 32 14.72 5.02 1.11
CA ALA A 32 15.07 5.61 2.39
C ALA A 32 16.45 5.17 2.91
N MET A 33 16.99 4.06 2.41
CA MET A 33 18.31 3.53 2.80
C MET A 33 19.47 4.05 1.92
N ALA A 34 19.18 4.76 0.84
CA ALA A 34 20.17 5.38 -0.05
C ALA A 34 20.53 6.80 0.41
#